data_AF-A4SBH3-F1
#
_entry.id   AF-A4SBH3-F1
#
_cell.length_a   1.000
_cell.length_b   1.000
_cell.length_c   1.000
_cell.angle_alpha   90.00
_cell.angle_beta   90.00
_cell.angle_gamma   90.00
#
_symmetry.space_group_name_H-M   'P 1'
#
loop_
_entity.id
_entity.type
_entity.pdbx_description
1 polymer ?
#
loop_
_entity_poly.entity_id
_entity_poly.type
_entity_poly.pdbx_seq_one_letter_code
_entity_poly.pdbx_strand_id
1 'polypeptide(L)'
;FLASTFAYSCYKVFRKATSGRMRRKRTVNKNVEVVERLKNFFPNERSSVNKGVVRGLALKTGYSSAEIFRKYLRYKLTEEAFTLDFVADVLALKGACGLDSEEMKEILLETGERMFKKYGTLMTNLAGLTQSGMERKIDGAGKFAKLMYLADLDEFIDKAHGAEVQLKLKETFGATDDDYNKLRITALGSDEVDVSSLNSMI
;
A
#
# COMPACT_ATOMS: atom_id res chain seq x y z
N PHE A 1 -46.80 -4.45 -24.68
CA PHE A 1 -45.74 -3.58 -25.24
C PHE A 1 -44.99 -2.77 -24.17
N LEU A 2 -45.64 -1.97 -23.32
CA LEU A 2 -44.92 -1.18 -22.30
C LEU A 2 -44.23 -2.05 -21.22
N ALA A 3 -44.91 -3.06 -20.67
CA ALA A 3 -44.34 -3.94 -19.64
C ALA A 3 -43.15 -4.78 -20.14
N SER A 4 -43.20 -5.26 -21.39
CA SER A 4 -42.12 -6.01 -22.03
C SER A 4 -40.88 -5.15 -22.28
N THR A 5 -41.07 -3.91 -22.73
CA THR A 5 -39.97 -2.96 -22.94
C THR A 5 -39.34 -2.51 -21.61
N PHE A 6 -40.16 -2.34 -20.56
CA PHE A 6 -39.68 -2.04 -19.21
C PHE A 6 -38.89 -3.21 -18.59
N ALA A 7 -39.39 -4.44 -18.70
CA ALA A 7 -38.66 -5.62 -18.24
C ALA A 7 -37.30 -5.78 -18.96
N TYR A 8 -37.27 -5.56 -20.27
CA TYR A 8 -36.04 -5.62 -21.07
C TYR A 8 -35.04 -4.51 -20.68
N SER A 9 -35.51 -3.28 -20.40
CA SER A 9 -34.63 -2.19 -19.95
C SER A 9 -34.07 -2.45 -18.55
N CYS A 10 -34.89 -2.94 -17.62
CA CYS A 10 -34.44 -3.40 -16.29
C CYS A 10 -33.39 -4.51 -16.39
N TYR A 11 -33.60 -5.51 -17.26
CA TYR A 11 -32.63 -6.58 -17.51
C TYR A 11 -31.30 -6.04 -18.06
N LYS A 12 -31.34 -5.10 -19.02
CA LYS A 12 -30.14 -4.49 -19.60
C LYS A 12 -29.35 -3.68 -18.55
N VAL A 13 -30.06 -2.93 -17.69
CA VAL A 13 -29.45 -2.19 -16.58
C VAL A 13 -28.84 -3.16 -15.56
N PHE A 14 -29.56 -4.22 -15.18
CA PHE A 14 -29.06 -5.24 -14.26
C PHE A 14 -27.80 -5.95 -14.80
N ARG A 15 -27.82 -6.37 -16.07
CA ARG A 15 -26.66 -7.00 -16.74
C ARG A 15 -25.46 -6.05 -16.82
N LYS A 16 -25.70 -4.77 -17.10
CA LYS A 16 -24.64 -3.75 -17.10
C LYS A 16 -24.10 -3.49 -15.68
N ALA A 17 -24.98 -3.44 -14.68
CA ALA A 17 -24.63 -3.23 -13.28
C ALA A 17 -23.81 -4.38 -12.68
N THR A 18 -24.10 -5.62 -13.10
CA THR A 18 -23.40 -6.85 -12.64
C THR A 18 -22.13 -7.16 -13.43
N SER A 19 -21.88 -6.46 -14.54
CA SER A 19 -20.68 -6.64 -15.37
C SER A 19 -19.37 -6.46 -14.59
N GLY A 20 -18.33 -7.21 -14.98
CA GLY A 20 -17.01 -7.12 -14.35
C GLY A 20 -16.40 -5.71 -14.40
N ARG A 21 -16.62 -4.97 -15.49
CA ARG A 21 -16.19 -3.57 -15.62
C ARG A 21 -16.85 -2.68 -14.57
N MET A 22 -18.15 -2.85 -14.34
CA MET A 22 -18.87 -2.06 -13.34
C MET A 22 -18.44 -2.43 -11.91
N ARG A 23 -18.25 -3.72 -11.63
CA ARG A 23 -17.70 -4.18 -10.34
C ARG A 23 -16.33 -3.54 -10.07
N ARG A 24 -15.41 -3.60 -11.04
CA ARG A 24 -14.08 -2.96 -10.93
C ARG A 24 -14.19 -1.45 -10.68
N LYS A 25 -15.02 -0.74 -11.45
CA LYS A 25 -15.23 0.71 -11.25
C LYS A 25 -15.79 1.03 -9.87
N ARG A 26 -16.74 0.23 -9.34
CA ARG A 26 -17.24 0.40 -7.96
C ARG A 26 -16.11 0.24 -6.93
N THR A 27 -15.28 -0.77 -7.07
CA THR A 27 -14.13 -0.99 -6.18
C THR A 27 -13.12 0.15 -6.27
N VAL A 28 -12.82 0.64 -7.47
CA VAL A 28 -11.92 1.79 -7.67
C VAL A 28 -12.51 3.03 -7.02
N ASN A 29 -13.79 3.34 -7.25
CA ASN A 29 -14.46 4.49 -6.65
C ASN A 29 -14.42 4.44 -5.11
N LYS A 30 -14.61 3.26 -4.50
CA LYS A 30 -14.47 3.09 -3.06
C LYS A 30 -13.04 3.34 -2.57
N ASN A 31 -12.02 2.92 -3.32
CA ASN A 31 -10.63 3.20 -2.97
C ASN A 31 -10.31 4.69 -3.09
N VAL A 32 -10.80 5.34 -4.15
CA VAL A 32 -10.65 6.79 -4.36
C VAL A 32 -11.28 7.55 -3.20
N GLU A 33 -12.48 7.16 -2.76
CA GLU A 33 -13.15 7.75 -1.60
C GLU A 33 -12.31 7.66 -0.32
N VAL A 34 -11.65 6.52 -0.06
CA VAL A 34 -10.73 6.39 1.09
C VAL A 34 -9.59 7.39 0.99
N VAL A 35 -8.96 7.48 -0.18
CA VAL A 35 -7.79 8.34 -0.40
C VAL A 35 -8.17 9.81 -0.31
N GLU A 36 -9.19 10.26 -1.04
CA GLU A 36 -9.63 11.65 -1.07
C GLU A 36 -10.04 12.14 0.31
N ARG A 37 -10.76 11.32 1.08
CA ARG A 37 -11.18 11.69 2.42
C ARG A 37 -10.01 11.80 3.39
N LEU A 38 -9.03 10.90 3.31
CA LEU A 38 -7.84 10.94 4.16
C LEU A 38 -6.85 12.05 3.77
N LYS A 39 -6.76 12.39 2.48
CA LYS A 39 -5.97 13.52 1.97
C LYS A 39 -6.37 14.86 2.57
N ASN A 40 -7.64 15.04 2.91
CA ASN A 40 -8.08 16.29 3.54
C ASN A 40 -7.50 16.48 4.95
N PHE A 41 -7.05 15.40 5.60
CA PHE A 41 -6.47 15.46 6.94
C PHE A 41 -4.94 15.49 6.92
N PHE A 42 -4.31 14.79 5.98
CA PHE A 42 -2.86 14.65 5.96
C PHE A 42 -2.19 15.64 4.98
N PRO A 43 -1.07 16.29 5.34
CA PRO A 43 -0.32 16.17 6.60
C PRO A 43 -0.74 17.15 7.72
N ASN A 44 -1.57 18.15 7.41
CA ASN A 44 -1.76 19.32 8.28
C ASN A 44 -2.66 19.10 9.52
N GLU A 45 -3.60 18.15 9.47
CA GLU A 45 -4.64 17.91 10.47
C GLU A 45 -4.62 16.47 11.00
N ARG A 46 -3.43 15.90 11.24
CA ARG A 46 -3.24 14.52 11.74
C ARG A 46 -4.08 14.20 12.98
N SER A 47 -4.14 15.15 13.93
CA SER A 47 -4.87 14.99 15.20
C SER A 47 -6.38 14.86 15.02
N SER A 48 -6.92 15.32 13.89
CA SER A 48 -8.34 15.21 13.54
C SER A 48 -8.71 13.80 13.05
N VAL A 49 -7.74 12.98 12.66
CA VAL A 49 -7.97 11.60 12.21
C VAL A 49 -8.20 10.72 13.43
N ASN A 50 -9.47 10.44 13.71
CA ASN A 50 -9.88 9.62 14.85
C ASN A 50 -10.73 8.40 14.41
N LYS A 51 -11.08 7.55 15.38
CA LYS A 51 -11.92 6.36 15.16
C LYS A 51 -13.26 6.69 14.49
N GLY A 52 -13.82 7.89 14.72
CA GLY A 52 -15.05 8.36 14.09
C GLY A 52 -14.89 8.57 12.58
N VAL A 53 -13.77 9.15 12.14
CA VAL A 53 -13.44 9.32 10.71
C VAL A 53 -13.33 7.96 10.03
N VAL A 54 -12.60 7.02 10.64
CA VAL A 54 -12.43 5.66 10.11
C VAL A 54 -13.76 4.91 10.06
N ARG A 55 -14.60 5.00 11.10
CA ARG A 55 -15.97 4.43 11.08
C ARG A 55 -16.83 5.03 9.98
N GLY A 56 -16.75 6.36 9.77
CA GLY A 56 -17.45 7.03 8.68
C GLY A 56 -17.01 6.54 7.29
N LEU A 57 -15.72 6.24 7.12
CA LEU A 57 -15.19 5.61 5.92
C LEU A 57 -15.66 4.17 5.76
N ALA A 58 -15.63 3.39 6.85
CA ALA A 58 -16.09 2.01 6.87
C ALA A 58 -17.57 1.90 6.47
N LEU A 59 -18.43 2.77 7.01
CA LEU A 59 -19.85 2.81 6.66
C LEU A 59 -20.08 3.17 5.18
N LYS A 60 -19.34 4.15 4.64
CA LYS A 60 -19.51 4.61 3.26
C LYS A 60 -18.97 3.61 2.22
N THR A 61 -17.85 2.95 2.54
CA THR A 61 -17.13 2.07 1.60
C THR A 61 -17.46 0.59 1.81
N GLY A 62 -17.89 0.20 3.00
CA GLY A 62 -18.04 -1.19 3.43
C GLY A 62 -16.72 -1.90 3.69
N TYR A 63 -15.61 -1.16 3.85
CA TYR A 63 -14.30 -1.73 4.18
C TYR A 63 -14.09 -1.82 5.69
N SER A 64 -13.31 -2.80 6.12
CA SER A 64 -12.81 -2.86 7.50
C SER A 64 -11.75 -1.78 7.77
N SER A 65 -11.44 -1.50 9.04
CA SER A 65 -10.36 -0.58 9.42
C SER A 65 -9.00 -1.00 8.83
N ALA A 66 -8.69 -2.30 8.90
CA ALA A 66 -7.49 -2.88 8.30
C ALA A 66 -7.45 -2.70 6.77
N GLU A 67 -8.59 -2.88 6.09
CA GLU A 67 -8.67 -2.65 4.64
C GLU A 67 -8.51 -1.18 4.26
N ILE A 68 -9.09 -0.26 5.02
CA ILE A 68 -8.94 1.19 4.84
C ILE A 68 -7.46 1.57 4.95
N PHE A 69 -6.82 1.13 6.04
CA PHE A 69 -5.41 1.38 6.28
C PHE A 69 -4.55 0.86 5.13
N ARG A 70 -4.70 -0.41 4.77
CA ARG A 70 -3.93 -1.07 3.71
C ARG A 70 -4.12 -0.38 2.35
N LYS A 71 -5.34 0.05 2.01
CA LYS A 71 -5.61 0.77 0.76
C LYS A 71 -4.92 2.12 0.74
N TYR A 72 -4.95 2.85 1.84
CA TYR A 72 -4.26 4.13 1.96
C TYR A 72 -2.74 3.96 1.93
N LEU A 73 -2.19 3.02 2.70
CA LEU A 73 -0.76 2.67 2.68
C LEU A 73 -0.28 2.34 1.26
N ARG A 74 -1.04 1.54 0.52
CA ARG A 74 -0.71 1.19 -0.87
C ARG A 74 -0.69 2.41 -1.79
N TYR A 75 -1.69 3.29 -1.68
CA TYR A 75 -1.72 4.56 -2.41
C TYR A 75 -0.47 5.37 -2.08
N LYS A 76 -0.18 5.53 -0.79
CA LYS A 76 0.91 6.35 -0.31
C LYS A 76 2.27 5.85 -0.76
N LEU A 77 2.54 4.55 -0.63
CA LEU A 77 3.77 3.90 -1.12
C LEU A 77 4.00 4.07 -2.64
N THR A 78 2.95 4.34 -3.40
CA THR A 78 3.01 4.47 -4.86
C THR A 78 3.12 5.92 -5.31
N GLU A 79 2.40 6.83 -4.66
CA GLU A 79 2.17 8.19 -5.18
C GLU A 79 2.97 9.26 -4.43
N GLU A 80 3.48 8.96 -3.22
CA GLU A 80 4.14 9.96 -2.37
C GLU A 80 5.57 9.58 -2.01
N ALA A 81 6.40 10.60 -1.82
CA ALA A 81 7.78 10.45 -1.36
C ALA A 81 7.81 9.89 0.07
N PHE A 82 8.85 9.12 0.41
CA PHE A 82 8.97 8.47 1.71
C PHE A 82 9.68 9.39 2.71
N THR A 83 8.92 10.32 3.28
CA THR A 83 9.44 11.35 4.21
C THR A 83 9.04 11.07 5.66
N LEU A 84 9.49 11.92 6.59
CA LEU A 84 9.01 11.89 7.98
C LEU A 84 7.49 12.10 8.06
N ASP A 85 6.96 13.00 7.23
CA ASP A 85 5.52 13.24 7.13
C ASP A 85 4.76 12.02 6.64
N PHE A 86 5.35 11.27 5.70
CA PHE A 86 4.80 9.99 5.25
C PHE A 86 4.57 9.07 6.45
N VAL A 87 5.61 8.84 7.25
CA VAL A 87 5.60 7.91 8.38
C VAL A 87 4.63 8.39 9.46
N ALA A 88 4.66 9.68 9.81
CA ALA A 88 3.78 10.28 10.81
C ALA A 88 2.29 10.11 10.47
N ASP A 89 1.92 10.30 9.20
CA ASP A 89 0.53 10.14 8.76
C ASP A 89 0.07 8.67 8.82
N VAL A 90 0.92 7.72 8.45
CA VAL A 90 0.56 6.30 8.50
C VAL A 90 0.48 5.84 9.96
N LEU A 91 1.35 6.33 10.86
CA LEU A 91 1.23 6.09 12.30
C LEU A 91 -0.08 6.68 12.88
N ALA A 92 -0.42 7.91 12.50
CA ALA A 92 -1.68 8.53 12.91
C ALA A 92 -2.89 7.70 12.43
N LEU A 93 -2.86 7.22 11.18
CA LEU A 93 -3.92 6.37 10.64
C LEU A 93 -3.97 5.01 11.35
N LYS A 94 -2.83 4.39 11.70
CA LYS A 94 -2.78 3.14 12.49
C LYS A 94 -3.52 3.34 13.81
N GLY A 95 -3.20 4.42 14.53
CA GLY A 95 -3.86 4.76 15.79
C GLY A 95 -5.36 4.99 15.64
N ALA A 96 -5.78 5.69 14.58
CA ALA A 96 -7.19 5.94 14.28
C ALA A 96 -7.96 4.67 13.90
N CYS A 97 -7.32 3.74 13.19
CA CYS A 97 -7.90 2.43 12.86
C CYS A 97 -7.94 1.51 14.09
N GLY A 98 -7.09 1.76 15.09
CA GLY A 98 -6.98 0.94 16.30
C GLY A 98 -6.37 -0.43 16.03
N LEU A 99 -5.42 -0.50 15.09
CA LEU A 99 -4.80 -1.75 14.67
C LEU A 99 -3.74 -2.20 15.66
N ASP A 100 -3.80 -3.48 16.03
CA ASP A 100 -2.76 -4.11 16.85
C ASP A 100 -1.58 -4.60 15.98
N SER A 101 -0.53 -5.11 16.64
CA SER A 101 0.67 -5.58 15.95
C SER A 101 0.44 -6.84 15.11
N GLU A 102 -0.58 -7.64 15.43
CA GLU A 102 -0.93 -8.85 14.68
C GLU A 102 -1.64 -8.49 13.36
N GLU A 103 -2.64 -7.60 13.41
CA GLU A 103 -3.29 -7.03 12.23
C GLU A 103 -2.28 -6.27 11.35
N MET A 104 -1.35 -5.53 11.97
CA MET A 104 -0.30 -4.83 11.24
C MET A 104 0.66 -5.79 10.53
N LYS A 105 1.01 -6.92 11.16
CA LYS A 105 1.79 -8.00 10.54
C LYS A 105 1.09 -8.50 9.28
N GLU A 106 -0.20 -8.85 9.38
CA GLU A 106 -0.97 -9.35 8.23
C GLU A 106 -1.03 -8.33 7.09
N ILE A 107 -1.26 -7.05 7.41
CA ILE A 107 -1.32 -5.97 6.42
C ILE A 107 0.01 -5.81 5.68
N LEU A 108 1.14 -5.83 6.39
CA LEU A 108 2.46 -5.70 5.80
C LEU A 108 2.79 -6.89 4.89
N LEU A 109 2.50 -8.11 5.34
CA LEU A 109 2.69 -9.33 4.52
C LEU A 109 1.79 -9.33 3.28
N GLU A 110 0.51 -9.00 3.40
CA GLU A 110 -0.38 -8.95 2.24
C GLU A 110 0.04 -7.85 1.23
N THR A 111 0.56 -6.73 1.74
CA THR A 111 1.11 -5.66 0.90
C THR A 111 2.36 -6.14 0.17
N GLY A 112 3.26 -6.84 0.86
CA GLY A 112 4.44 -7.49 0.29
C GLY A 112 4.10 -8.53 -0.78
N GLU A 113 3.15 -9.43 -0.53
CA GLU A 113 2.72 -10.44 -1.51
C GLU A 113 2.15 -9.80 -2.78
N ARG A 114 1.36 -8.74 -2.64
CA ARG A 114 0.80 -8.01 -3.79
C ARG A 114 1.88 -7.30 -4.58
N MET A 115 2.88 -6.76 -3.90
CA MET A 115 4.07 -6.21 -4.55
C MET A 115 4.84 -7.29 -5.28
N PHE A 116 5.10 -8.44 -4.66
CA PHE A 116 5.77 -9.58 -5.30
C PHE A 116 5.03 -10.04 -6.56
N LYS A 117 3.70 -10.18 -6.52
CA LYS A 117 2.89 -10.51 -7.72
C LYS A 117 3.05 -9.48 -8.85
N LYS A 118 3.36 -8.22 -8.54
CA LYS A 118 3.54 -7.15 -9.53
C LYS A 118 5.00 -6.98 -9.97
N TYR A 119 5.99 -7.15 -9.10
CA TYR A 119 7.38 -6.80 -9.36
C TYR A 119 8.31 -8.02 -9.44
N GLY A 120 7.88 -9.16 -8.91
CA GLY A 120 8.66 -10.38 -8.80
C GLY A 120 9.75 -10.30 -7.73
N THR A 121 10.74 -11.16 -7.88
CA THR A 121 11.92 -11.21 -7.00
C THR A 121 12.73 -9.92 -7.06
N LEU A 122 13.44 -9.64 -5.97
CA LEU A 122 14.44 -8.59 -5.90
C LEU A 122 15.61 -8.94 -6.82
N MET A 123 16.07 -7.99 -7.64
CA MET A 123 17.16 -8.20 -8.58
C MET A 123 18.23 -7.14 -8.35
N THR A 124 19.45 -7.56 -8.06
CA THR A 124 20.60 -6.67 -7.80
C THR A 124 21.34 -6.24 -9.06
N ASN A 125 21.21 -6.99 -10.16
CA ASN A 125 21.79 -6.65 -11.46
C ASN A 125 20.68 -6.52 -12.50
N LEU A 126 20.56 -5.33 -13.10
CA LEU A 126 19.54 -4.99 -14.08
C LEU A 126 20.07 -5.03 -15.53
N ALA A 127 21.32 -5.42 -15.75
CA ALA A 127 21.93 -5.49 -17.07
C ALA A 127 21.13 -6.41 -18.01
N GLY A 128 20.89 -5.93 -19.23
CA GLY A 128 20.14 -6.66 -20.26
C GLY A 128 18.62 -6.52 -20.17
N LEU A 129 18.09 -5.77 -19.19
CA LEU A 129 16.67 -5.39 -19.18
C LEU A 129 16.41 -4.18 -20.08
N THR A 130 15.19 -4.09 -20.59
CA THR A 130 14.70 -2.85 -21.21
C THR A 130 14.59 -1.76 -20.16
N GLN A 131 14.63 -0.48 -20.57
CA GLN A 131 14.45 0.65 -19.65
C GLN A 131 13.18 0.52 -18.79
N SER A 132 12.06 0.14 -19.40
CA SER A 132 10.80 -0.11 -18.69
C SER A 132 10.87 -1.30 -17.72
N GLY A 133 11.71 -2.30 -18.00
CA GLY A 133 11.99 -3.42 -17.10
C GLY A 133 12.83 -2.99 -15.90
N MET A 134 13.84 -2.16 -16.12
CA MET A 134 14.68 -1.59 -15.07
C MET A 134 13.86 -0.71 -14.13
N GLU A 135 13.09 0.25 -14.66
CA GLU A 135 12.22 1.14 -13.86
C GLU A 135 11.24 0.34 -12.98
N ARG A 136 10.64 -0.72 -13.53
CA ARG A 136 9.75 -1.61 -12.76
C ARG A 136 10.49 -2.31 -11.62
N LYS A 137 11.73 -2.74 -11.82
CA LYS A 137 12.52 -3.42 -10.79
C LYS A 137 13.00 -2.46 -9.71
N ILE A 138 13.44 -1.27 -10.09
CA ILE A 138 13.80 -0.19 -9.17
C ILE A 138 12.60 0.21 -8.30
N ASP A 139 11.42 0.40 -8.90
CA ASP A 139 10.18 0.71 -8.16
C ASP A 139 9.80 -0.41 -7.17
N GLY A 140 9.98 -1.67 -7.56
CA GLY A 140 9.77 -2.82 -6.69
C GLY A 140 10.73 -2.84 -5.49
N ALA A 141 12.02 -2.62 -5.74
CA ALA A 141 13.07 -2.57 -4.72
C ALA A 141 12.87 -1.41 -3.74
N GLY A 142 12.55 -0.22 -4.24
CA GLY A 142 12.26 0.95 -3.40
C GLY A 142 11.04 0.72 -2.51
N LYS A 143 9.95 0.15 -3.04
CA LYS A 143 8.78 -0.20 -2.22
C LYS A 143 9.10 -1.28 -1.18
N PHE A 144 9.93 -2.26 -1.53
CA PHE A 144 10.38 -3.30 -0.60
C PHE A 144 11.16 -2.68 0.56
N ALA A 145 12.13 -1.80 0.28
CA ALA A 145 12.90 -1.08 1.29
C ALA A 145 12.01 -0.26 2.24
N LYS A 146 11.04 0.50 1.70
CA LYS A 146 10.05 1.26 2.49
C LYS A 146 9.24 0.37 3.41
N LEU A 147 8.82 -0.80 2.93
CA LEU A 147 8.01 -1.73 3.72
C LEU A 147 8.83 -2.41 4.82
N MET A 148 10.09 -2.75 4.54
CA MET A 148 11.05 -3.23 5.54
C MET A 148 11.31 -2.17 6.61
N TYR A 149 11.44 -0.89 6.24
CA TYR A 149 11.57 0.21 7.18
C TYR A 149 10.36 0.30 8.12
N LEU A 150 9.13 0.23 7.59
CA LEU A 150 7.93 0.22 8.42
C LEU A 150 7.86 -1.00 9.37
N ALA A 151 8.41 -2.15 8.96
CA ALA A 151 8.49 -3.33 9.82
C ALA A 151 9.58 -3.21 10.92
N ASP A 152 10.57 -2.34 10.73
CA ASP A 152 11.63 -2.01 11.71
C ASP A 152 11.17 -1.01 12.78
N LEU A 153 10.04 -0.31 12.55
CA LEU A 153 9.54 0.73 13.46
C LEU A 153 8.72 0.14 14.61
N ASP A 154 9.24 0.26 15.83
CA ASP A 154 8.59 -0.19 17.08
C ASP A 154 7.19 0.44 17.29
N GLU A 155 7.02 1.72 16.91
CA GLU A 155 5.73 2.42 17.04
C GLU A 155 4.69 1.87 16.04
N PHE A 156 5.16 1.26 14.96
CA PHE A 156 4.37 0.73 13.88
C PHE A 156 3.99 -0.73 14.10
N ILE A 157 4.90 -1.54 14.62
CA ILE A 157 4.71 -2.96 14.93
C ILE A 157 5.71 -3.40 16.00
N ASP A 158 5.29 -4.27 16.93
CA ASP A 158 6.21 -4.77 17.96
C ASP A 158 7.39 -5.53 17.34
N LYS A 159 8.57 -5.43 17.95
CA LYS A 159 9.84 -6.04 17.46
C LYS A 159 9.71 -7.50 17.03
N ALA A 160 9.01 -8.32 17.81
CA ALA A 160 8.85 -9.74 17.51
C ALA A 160 8.07 -9.96 16.19
N HIS A 161 6.96 -9.24 16.03
CA HIS A 161 6.14 -9.30 14.82
C HIS A 161 6.85 -8.64 13.63
N GLY A 162 7.53 -7.51 13.84
CA GLY A 162 8.35 -6.83 12.84
C GLY A 162 9.46 -7.74 12.28
N ALA A 163 10.18 -8.44 13.14
CA ALA A 163 11.21 -9.40 12.74
C ALA A 163 10.62 -10.57 11.92
N GLU A 164 9.45 -11.09 12.32
CA GLU A 164 8.74 -12.13 11.56
C GLU A 164 8.33 -11.63 10.16
N VAL A 165 7.82 -10.40 10.06
CA VAL A 165 7.47 -9.75 8.79
C VAL A 165 8.71 -9.65 7.89
N GLN A 166 9.82 -9.14 8.43
CA GLN A 166 11.05 -8.96 7.66
C GLN A 166 11.59 -10.29 7.12
N LEU A 167 11.59 -11.34 7.94
CA LEU A 167 12.04 -12.67 7.52
C LEU A 167 11.17 -13.18 6.36
N LYS A 168 9.85 -13.16 6.52
CA LYS A 168 8.90 -13.62 5.48
C LYS A 168 8.98 -12.79 4.19
N LEU A 169 9.22 -11.49 4.29
CA LEU A 169 9.42 -10.64 3.12
C LEU A 169 10.72 -10.95 2.40
N LYS A 170 11.83 -11.16 3.13
CA LYS A 170 13.10 -11.60 2.52
C LYS A 170 12.92 -12.92 1.78
N GLU A 171 12.26 -13.91 2.40
CA GLU A 171 11.92 -15.18 1.76
C GLU A 171 11.06 -15.01 0.51
N THR A 172 9.99 -14.21 0.60
CA THR A 172 9.07 -13.96 -0.52
C THR A 172 9.75 -13.31 -1.71
N PHE A 173 10.65 -12.35 -1.46
CA PHE A 173 11.35 -11.63 -2.52
C PHE A 173 12.65 -12.31 -2.96
N GLY A 174 13.07 -13.39 -2.28
CA GLY A 174 14.34 -14.09 -2.53
C GLY A 174 15.56 -13.22 -2.20
N ALA A 175 15.47 -12.38 -1.17
CA ALA A 175 16.52 -11.44 -0.78
C ALA A 175 17.35 -11.98 0.39
N THR A 176 18.66 -11.80 0.31
CA THR A 176 19.57 -12.06 1.44
C THR A 176 19.64 -10.85 2.38
N ASP A 177 20.26 -11.03 3.54
CA ASP A 177 20.56 -9.91 4.44
C ASP A 177 21.46 -8.87 3.77
N ASP A 178 22.42 -9.30 2.95
CA ASP A 178 23.31 -8.41 2.21
C ASP A 178 22.56 -7.59 1.15
N ASP A 179 21.60 -8.21 0.45
CA ASP A 179 20.76 -7.50 -0.52
C ASP A 179 19.87 -6.45 0.15
N TYR A 180 19.31 -6.79 1.32
CA TYR A 180 18.53 -5.85 2.12
C TYR A 180 19.40 -4.71 2.64
N ASN A 181 20.59 -4.99 3.17
CA ASN A 181 21.49 -3.97 3.73
C ASN A 181 21.89 -2.92 2.70
N LYS A 182 22.03 -3.30 1.43
CA LYS A 182 22.29 -2.35 0.31
C LYS A 182 21.11 -1.42 0.02
N LEU A 183 19.89 -1.85 0.30
CA LEU A 183 18.65 -1.10 0.04
C LEU A 183 18.08 -0.43 1.30
N ARG A 184 18.70 -0.65 2.46
CA ARG A 184 18.15 -0.24 3.74
C ARG A 184 18.11 1.27 3.86
N ILE A 185 16.92 1.79 4.14
CA ILE A 185 16.70 3.20 4.44
C ILE A 185 17.25 3.48 5.84
N THR A 186 18.31 4.27 5.93
CA THR A 186 18.99 4.62 7.19
C THR A 186 18.70 6.05 7.66
N ALA A 187 18.23 6.92 6.77
CA ALA A 187 17.79 8.28 7.08
C ALA A 187 16.55 8.65 6.23
N LEU A 188 15.54 9.24 6.87
CA LEU A 188 14.35 9.79 6.20
C LEU A 188 14.60 11.27 5.88
N GLY A 189 14.30 11.70 4.65
CA GLY A 189 14.31 13.12 4.27
C GLY A 189 15.43 13.58 3.32
N SER A 190 16.22 12.65 2.77
CA SER A 190 17.13 12.93 1.66
C SER A 190 16.70 12.11 0.46
N ASP A 191 16.06 12.74 -0.53
CA ASP A 191 15.72 12.12 -1.82
C ASP A 191 16.95 11.45 -2.48
N GLU A 192 18.17 11.89 -2.13
CA GLU A 192 19.44 11.32 -2.58
C GLU A 192 19.76 9.93 -2.00
N VAL A 193 19.24 9.55 -0.83
CA VAL A 193 19.57 8.25 -0.19
C VAL A 193 18.70 7.11 -0.74
N ASP A 194 17.43 7.39 -1.05
CA ASP A 194 16.55 6.45 -1.75
C ASP A 194 17.08 6.16 -3.17
N VAL A 195 17.60 7.17 -3.87
CA VAL A 195 18.06 7.04 -5.27
C VAL A 195 19.48 6.49 -5.36
N SER A 196 20.41 6.85 -4.46
CA SER A 196 21.81 6.38 -4.52
C SER A 196 21.93 4.86 -4.32
N SER A 197 21.18 4.31 -3.38
CA SER A 197 21.11 2.87 -3.10
C SER A 197 20.56 2.09 -4.31
N LEU A 198 19.53 2.64 -4.96
CA LEU A 198 18.88 2.04 -6.13
C LEU A 198 19.70 2.22 -7.42
N ASN A 199 20.48 3.28 -7.55
CA ASN A 199 21.40 3.51 -8.67
C ASN A 199 22.51 2.45 -8.74
N SER A 200 22.88 1.84 -7.61
CA SER A 200 23.86 0.74 -7.59
C SER A 200 23.36 -0.54 -8.28
N MET A 201 22.06 -0.61 -8.61
CA MET A 201 21.45 -1.75 -9.32
C MET A 201 21.54 -1.63 -10.85
N ILE A 202 21.87 -0.42 -11.37
CA ILE A 202 22.01 -0.11 -12.80
C ILE A 202 23.44 -0.38 -13.23
#